data_AF-A0AAW9IEH9-F1
#
_entry.id   AF-A0AAW9IEH9-F1
#
_cell.length_a   1.000
_cell.length_b   1.000
_cell.length_c   1.000
_cell.angle_alpha   90.00
_cell.angle_beta   90.00
_cell.angle_gamma   90.00
#
_symmetry.space_group_name_H-M   'P 1'
#
loop_
_entity.id
_entity.type
_entity.pdbx_description
1 polymer ?
#
loop_
_entity_poly.entity_id
_entity_poly.type
_entity_poly.pdbx_seq_one_letter_code
_entity_poly.pdbx_strand_id
1 'polypeptide(L)'
;MDNLMLNNKIYLEGTVISELEFSHEMYGDGFYTFSMEVMRLSDSVDVLNITVSERLIANMDLSIGKEIIVDGQLRSYNKFVDGSNKLILTVFARNIEPCIERSKNPNEIFLDGYICKEPVYRTTPFGREIADVLLAVNRAYN
;
A
#
# COMPACT_ATOMS: atom_id res chain seq x y z
N MET A 1 -13.81 -14.46 -18.30
CA MET A 1 -13.66 -14.59 -16.84
C MET A 1 -12.17 -14.56 -16.56
N ASP A 2 -11.52 -13.40 -16.69
CA ASP A 2 -10.07 -13.27 -16.48
C ASP A 2 -9.76 -11.80 -16.13
N ASN A 3 -8.74 -11.57 -15.30
CA ASN A 3 -8.16 -10.28 -14.87
C ASN A 3 -8.70 -9.49 -13.66
N LEU A 4 -9.64 -9.99 -12.86
CA LEU A 4 -10.13 -9.25 -11.67
C LEU A 4 -9.08 -9.04 -10.56
N MET A 5 -7.94 -9.75 -10.59
CA MET A 5 -6.84 -9.57 -9.63
C MET A 5 -5.62 -8.83 -10.20
N LEU A 6 -5.66 -8.39 -11.46
CA LEU A 6 -4.52 -7.69 -12.08
C LEU A 6 -4.62 -6.18 -12.02
N ASN A 7 -5.79 -5.62 -11.69
CA ASN A 7 -6.06 -4.18 -11.80
C ASN A 7 -5.59 -3.34 -10.59
N ASN A 8 -5.10 -3.98 -9.54
CA ASN A 8 -4.55 -3.34 -8.37
C ASN A 8 -3.44 -4.22 -7.83
N LYS A 9 -2.20 -3.82 -8.09
CA LYS A 9 -1.00 -4.49 -7.62
C LYS A 9 -0.05 -3.45 -7.08
N ILE A 10 0.59 -3.79 -5.97
CA ILE A 10 1.70 -3.02 -5.44
C ILE A 10 2.83 -3.97 -5.10
N TYR A 11 4.05 -3.52 -5.36
CA TYR A 11 5.29 -4.18 -5.02
C TYR A 11 6.14 -3.17 -4.27
N LEU A 12 6.54 -3.51 -3.05
CA LEU A 12 7.36 -2.65 -2.20
C LEU A 12 8.52 -3.45 -1.62
N GLU A 13 9.70 -2.83 -1.59
CA GLU A 13 10.85 -3.30 -0.85
C GLU A 13 11.22 -2.26 0.19
N GLY A 14 11.34 -2.67 1.44
CA GLY A 14 11.54 -1.70 2.50
C GLY A 14 11.93 -2.29 3.84
N THR A 15 12.16 -1.39 4.78
CA THR A 15 12.57 -1.73 6.14
C THR A 15 11.39 -1.53 7.09
N VAL A 16 11.10 -2.53 7.92
CA VAL A 16 10.09 -2.40 8.97
C VAL A 16 10.57 -1.39 10.02
N ILE A 17 9.74 -0.40 10.35
CA ILE A 17 10.11 0.67 11.30
C ILE A 17 9.18 0.79 12.51
N SER A 18 8.12 -0.01 12.58
CA SER A 18 7.23 -0.06 13.74
C SER A 18 6.93 -1.49 14.14
N GLU A 19 6.51 -1.67 15.38
CA GLU A 19 5.92 -2.92 15.84
C GLU A 19 4.60 -3.21 15.11
N LEU A 20 4.20 -4.48 15.13
CA LEU A 20 2.88 -4.92 14.67
C LEU A 20 1.81 -4.49 15.67
N GLU A 21 0.84 -3.71 15.20
CA GLU A 21 -0.31 -3.27 16.00
C GLU A 21 -1.56 -4.00 15.54
N PHE A 22 -2.31 -4.60 16.48
CA PHE A 22 -3.61 -5.17 16.17
C PHE A 22 -4.58 -4.08 15.71
N SER A 23 -5.25 -4.33 14.58
CA SER A 23 -6.19 -3.39 13.96
C SER A 23 -7.63 -3.79 14.22
N HIS A 24 -8.03 -4.98 13.75
CA HIS A 24 -9.38 -5.52 13.86
C HIS A 24 -9.39 -7.01 13.52
N GLU A 25 -10.50 -7.68 13.81
CA GLU A 25 -10.76 -9.06 13.41
C GLU A 25 -11.92 -9.07 12.41
N MET A 26 -11.81 -9.89 11.36
CA MET A 26 -12.87 -10.07 10.37
C MET A 26 -12.97 -11.55 10.00
N TYR A 27 -14.15 -12.14 10.19
CA TYR A 27 -14.42 -13.57 9.95
C TYR A 27 -13.47 -14.54 10.68
N GLY A 28 -12.99 -14.16 11.87
CA GLY A 28 -12.05 -14.95 12.66
C GLY A 28 -10.59 -14.80 12.24
N ASP A 29 -10.28 -14.00 11.21
CA ASP A 29 -8.90 -13.62 10.87
C ASP A 29 -8.57 -12.27 11.52
N GLY A 30 -7.53 -12.25 12.36
CA GLY A 30 -6.92 -11.03 12.89
C GLY A 30 -6.16 -10.24 11.82
N PHE A 31 -6.27 -8.92 11.86
CA PHE A 31 -5.53 -7.99 11.00
C PHE A 31 -4.62 -7.09 11.83
N TYR A 32 -3.40 -6.92 11.34
CA TYR A 32 -2.36 -6.12 11.97
C TYR A 32 -1.91 -5.02 11.03
N THR A 33 -1.44 -3.92 11.59
CA THR A 33 -0.84 -2.81 10.86
C THR A 33 0.57 -2.54 11.33
N PHE A 34 1.45 -2.17 10.41
CA PHE A 34 2.81 -1.71 10.70
C PHE A 34 3.27 -0.69 9.64
N SER A 35 4.30 0.07 9.96
CA SER A 35 4.92 1.04 9.05
C SER A 35 6.22 0.49 8.45
N MET A 36 6.42 0.79 7.17
CA MET A 36 7.62 0.40 6.43
C MET A 36 8.21 1.62 5.72
N GLU A 37 9.53 1.75 5.80
CA GLU A 37 10.29 2.72 5.00
C GLU A 37 10.60 2.13 3.63
N VAL A 38 10.23 2.84 2.57
CA VAL A 38 10.42 2.43 1.17
C VAL A 38 11.22 3.50 0.44
N MET A 39 12.29 3.09 -0.23
CA MET A 39 13.16 4.00 -0.97
C MET A 39 12.51 4.38 -2.31
N ARG A 40 12.57 5.66 -2.68
CA ARG A 40 12.25 6.15 -4.03
C ARG A 40 13.50 6.08 -4.90
N LEU A 41 13.30 6.10 -6.23
CA LEU A 41 14.38 6.29 -7.20
C LEU A 41 15.11 7.65 -7.07
N SER A 42 14.54 8.59 -6.32
CA SER A 42 15.13 9.90 -6.02
C SER A 42 15.91 9.95 -4.71
N ASP A 43 16.24 8.79 -4.13
CA ASP A 43 16.90 8.62 -2.83
C ASP A 43 16.11 9.17 -1.62
N SER A 44 14.87 9.62 -1.86
CA SER A 44 13.96 10.01 -0.79
C SER A 44 13.27 8.78 -0.21
N VAL A 45 12.86 8.84 1.06
CA VAL A 45 12.21 7.72 1.75
C VAL A 45 10.73 8.05 1.98
N ASP A 46 9.87 7.10 1.66
CA ASP A 46 8.45 7.10 2.01
C ASP A 46 8.19 6.23 3.23
N VAL A 47 7.30 6.66 4.12
CA VAL A 47 6.77 5.82 5.20
C VAL A 47 5.36 5.38 4.81
N LEU A 48 5.19 4.08 4.57
CA LEU A 48 3.94 3.49 4.09
C LEU A 48 3.33 2.58 5.15
N ASN A 49 2.01 2.69 5.34
CA ASN A 49 1.25 1.83 6.24
C ASN A 49 0.84 0.53 5.55
N ILE A 50 1.26 -0.59 6.13
CA ILE A 50 0.94 -1.93 5.66
C ILE A 50 -0.14 -2.53 6.58
N THR A 51 -1.18 -3.11 5.99
CA THR A 51 -2.18 -3.95 6.66
C THR A 51 -1.98 -5.39 6.23
N VAL A 52 -1.92 -6.31 7.18
CA VAL A 52 -1.63 -7.72 6.93
C VAL A 52 -2.52 -8.63 7.77
N SER A 53 -2.92 -9.78 7.21
CA SER A 53 -3.62 -10.83 7.96
C SER A 53 -2.65 -11.61 8.84
N GLU A 54 -3.08 -11.96 10.05
CA GLU A 54 -2.32 -12.78 11.00
C GLU A 54 -1.78 -14.08 10.38
N ARG A 55 -2.55 -14.66 9.44
CA ARG A 55 -2.19 -15.92 8.76
C ARG A 55 -0.94 -15.78 7.90
N LEU A 56 -0.68 -14.58 7.36
CA LEU A 56 0.49 -14.31 6.54
C LEU A 56 1.75 -14.11 7.38
N ILE A 57 1.60 -13.67 8.63
CA ILE A 57 2.73 -13.30 9.51
C ILE A 57 3.04 -14.34 10.58
N ALA A 58 2.21 -15.37 10.75
CA ALA A 58 2.33 -16.37 11.81
C ALA A 58 3.72 -17.05 11.90
N ASN A 59 4.47 -17.12 10.79
CA ASN A 59 5.81 -17.73 10.73
C ASN A 59 6.87 -16.78 10.19
N MET A 60 6.69 -15.46 10.36
CA MET A 60 7.60 -14.46 9.82
C MET A 60 8.14 -13.54 10.91
N ASP A 61 9.42 -13.20 10.81
CA ASP A 61 10.05 -12.20 11.65
C ASP A 61 9.89 -10.81 11.01
N LEU A 62 8.95 -10.03 11.55
CA LEU A 62 8.70 -8.63 11.17
C LEU A 62 9.18 -7.66 12.25
N SER A 63 10.27 -7.98 12.94
CA SER A 63 10.88 -7.06 13.90
C SER A 63 11.37 -5.77 13.22
N ILE A 64 11.43 -4.68 13.98
CA ILE A 64 11.99 -3.41 13.50
C ILE A 64 13.42 -3.62 12.95
N GLY A 65 13.70 -3.01 11.80
CA GLY A 65 14.98 -3.11 11.10
C GLY A 65 15.07 -4.24 10.08
N LYS A 66 14.06 -5.11 9.97
CA LYS A 66 14.03 -6.17 8.95
C LYS A 66 13.71 -5.60 7.58
N GLU A 67 14.48 -6.03 6.58
CA GLU A 67 14.20 -5.74 5.17
C GLU A 67 13.27 -6.80 4.60
N ILE A 68 12.16 -6.36 4.02
CA ILE A 68 11.11 -7.23 3.48
C ILE A 68 10.64 -6.73 2.12
N ILE A 69 10.04 -7.64 1.38
CA ILE A 69 9.30 -7.38 0.15
C ILE A 69 7.82 -7.61 0.45
N VAL A 70 6.97 -6.70 0.01
CA VAL A 70 5.51 -6.77 0.16
C VAL A 70 4.86 -6.73 -1.22
N ASP A 71 4.23 -7.84 -1.61
CA ASP A 71 3.26 -7.84 -2.71
C ASP A 71 1.86 -7.67 -2.14
N GLY A 72 1.07 -6.79 -2.74
CA GLY A 72 -0.25 -6.50 -2.21
C GLY A 72 -1.13 -5.71 -3.13
N GLN A 73 -2.03 -4.96 -2.50
CA GLN A 73 -2.97 -4.07 -3.17
C GLN A 73 -3.11 -2.79 -2.37
N LEU A 74 -3.27 -1.65 -3.05
CA LEU A 74 -3.66 -0.42 -2.37
C LEU A 74 -5.15 -0.50 -2.00
N ARG A 75 -5.47 -0.36 -0.71
CA ARG A 75 -6.86 -0.32 -0.23
C ARG A 75 -7.18 1.01 0.40
N SER A 76 -8.44 1.40 0.26
CA SER A 76 -8.99 2.58 0.91
C SER A 76 -10.22 2.21 1.73
N TYR A 77 -10.39 2.85 2.88
CA TYR A 77 -11.59 2.73 3.71
C TYR A 77 -11.78 4.00 4.54
N ASN A 78 -13.02 4.29 4.90
CA ASN A 78 -13.31 5.42 5.77
C ASN A 78 -13.16 5.00 7.24
N LYS A 79 -12.45 5.82 8.02
CA LYS A 79 -12.33 5.67 9.47
C LYS A 79 -12.74 6.97 10.13
N PHE A 80 -13.55 6.89 11.17
CA PHE A 80 -13.88 8.05 11.99
C PHE A 80 -12.74 8.32 12.96
N VAL A 81 -12.07 9.46 12.81
CA VAL A 81 -10.89 9.87 13.59
C VAL A 81 -11.01 11.36 13.92
N ASP A 82 -10.82 11.72 15.19
CA ASP A 82 -10.87 13.10 15.68
C ASP A 82 -12.16 13.85 15.31
N GLY A 83 -13.32 13.18 15.38
CA GLY A 83 -14.61 13.81 15.10
C GLY A 83 -14.95 13.97 13.61
N SER A 84 -14.14 13.41 12.70
CA SER A 84 -14.38 13.48 11.25
C SER A 84 -14.13 12.14 10.55
N ASN A 85 -14.82 11.92 9.43
CA ASN A 85 -14.53 10.79 8.56
C ASN A 85 -13.28 11.09 7.74
N LYS A 86 -12.25 10.26 7.88
CA LYS A 86 -11.01 10.32 7.10
C LYS A 86 -10.94 9.11 6.18
N LEU A 87 -10.54 9.34 4.93
CA LEU A 87 -10.21 8.25 4.00
C LEU A 87 -8.80 7.77 4.33
N ILE A 88 -8.70 6.53 4.80
CA ILE A 88 -7.42 5.88 5.06
C ILE A 88 -7.00 5.13 3.82
N LEU A 89 -5.72 5.26 3.46
CA LEU A 89 -5.06 4.48 2.42
C LEU A 89 -4.03 3.57 3.08
N THR A 90 -4.03 2.29 2.71
CA THR A 90 -3.09 1.31 3.24
C THR A 90 -2.73 0.29 2.17
N VAL A 91 -1.52 -0.23 2.25
CA VAL A 91 -1.08 -1.36 1.45
C VAL A 91 -1.59 -2.63 2.14
N PHE A 92 -2.51 -3.33 1.49
CA PHE A 92 -2.96 -4.64 1.96
C PHE A 92 -2.03 -5.72 1.43
N ALA A 93 -1.21 -6.29 2.33
CA ALA A 93 -0.27 -7.34 2.00
C ALA A 93 -1.00 -8.64 1.62
N ARG A 94 -0.55 -9.24 0.51
CA ARG A 94 -1.01 -10.54 -0.01
C ARG A 94 0.10 -11.58 0.08
N ASN A 95 1.34 -11.14 -0.05
CA ASN A 95 2.55 -11.92 0.16
C ASN A 95 3.58 -11.01 0.87
N ILE A 96 4.40 -11.61 1.73
CA ILE A 96 5.57 -10.95 2.30
C ILE A 96 6.72 -11.95 2.23
N GLU A 97 7.91 -11.48 1.90
CA GLU A 97 9.13 -12.29 1.90
C GLU A 97 10.33 -11.49 2.39
N PRO A 98 11.39 -12.14 2.91
CA PRO A 98 12.62 -11.44 3.25
C PRO A 98 13.29 -10.82 2.02
N CYS A 99 13.70 -9.56 2.12
CA CYS A 99 14.45 -8.90 1.06
C CYS A 99 15.95 -9.24 1.18
N ILE A 100 16.44 -10.16 0.34
CA ILE A 100 17.85 -10.57 0.35
C ILE A 100 18.71 -9.62 -0.50
N GLU A 101 18.17 -9.18 -1.65
CA GLU A 101 18.80 -8.22 -2.56
C GLU A 101 17.75 -7.21 -3.02
N ARG A 102 18.13 -5.93 -3.07
CA ARG A 102 17.22 -4.86 -3.52
C ARG A 102 17.12 -4.86 -5.04
N SER A 103 15.90 -4.74 -5.57
CA SER A 103 15.69 -4.55 -7.00
C SER A 103 15.94 -3.11 -7.43
N LYS A 104 15.89 -2.89 -8.74
CA LYS A 104 15.96 -1.55 -9.32
C LYS A 104 14.71 -0.72 -9.07
N ASN A 105 13.56 -1.35 -8.80
CA ASN A 105 12.26 -0.71 -8.67
C ASN A 105 11.61 -1.11 -7.33
N PRO A 106 12.10 -0.59 -6.19
CA PRO A 106 11.63 -0.98 -4.86
C PRO A 106 10.25 -0.42 -4.49
N ASN A 107 9.63 0.39 -5.36
CA ASN A 107 8.35 1.03 -5.11
C ASN A 107 7.56 1.12 -6.42
N GLU A 108 6.70 0.12 -6.68
CA GLU A 108 5.92 0.02 -7.91
C GLU A 108 4.43 -0.19 -7.58
N ILE A 109 3.57 0.52 -8.30
CA ILE A 109 2.12 0.31 -8.23
C ILE A 109 1.52 0.28 -9.64
N PHE A 110 0.65 -0.69 -9.86
CA PHE A 110 -0.18 -0.81 -11.06
C PHE A 110 -1.66 -0.68 -10.67
N LEU A 111 -2.35 0.28 -11.28
CA LEU A 111 -3.78 0.51 -11.10
C LEU A 111 -4.47 0.61 -12.47
N ASP A 112 -5.53 -0.16 -12.64
CA ASP A 112 -6.40 -0.15 -13.82
C ASP A 112 -7.86 0.08 -13.38
N GLY A 113 -8.46 1.16 -13.88
CA GLY A 113 -9.73 1.65 -13.39
C GLY A 113 -10.29 2.82 -14.20
N TYR A 114 -11.23 3.54 -13.60
CA TYR A 114 -12.01 4.59 -14.25
C TYR A 114 -11.73 5.95 -13.62
N ILE A 115 -11.57 6.97 -14.45
CA ILE A 115 -11.45 8.37 -13.99
C ILE A 115 -12.82 8.84 -13.52
N CYS A 116 -12.93 9.22 -12.25
CA CYS A 116 -14.20 9.58 -11.62
C CYS A 116 -14.65 11.02 -11.85
N LYS A 117 -13.70 11.91 -12.14
CA LYS A 117 -13.92 13.33 -12.38
C LYS A 117 -12.85 13.85 -13.33
N GLU A 118 -13.14 14.96 -14.01
CA GLU A 118 -12.16 15.62 -14.86
C GLU A 118 -10.84 15.87 -14.10
N PRO A 119 -9.68 15.45 -14.64
CA PRO A 119 -8.39 15.69 -14.01
C PRO A 119 -8.12 17.18 -13.82
N VAL A 120 -7.59 17.56 -12.66
CA VAL A 120 -7.26 18.97 -12.37
C VAL A 120 -5.82 19.24 -12.80
N TYR A 121 -5.67 19.81 -13.99
CA TYR A 121 -4.37 20.15 -14.58
C TYR A 121 -3.82 21.48 -14.03
N ARG A 122 -2.50 21.54 -13.82
CA ARG A 122 -1.77 22.77 -13.45
C ARG A 122 -0.30 22.72 -13.88
N THR A 123 0.33 23.89 -13.97
CA THR A 123 1.77 24.02 -14.23
C THR A 123 2.49 24.50 -12.97
N THR A 124 3.57 23.82 -12.60
CA THR A 124 4.45 24.25 -11.49
C THR A 124 5.19 25.56 -11.85
N PRO A 125 5.71 26.33 -10.87
CA PRO A 125 6.53 27.52 -11.16
C PRO A 125 7.75 27.26 -12.05
N PHE A 126 8.22 26.01 -12.11
CA PHE A 126 9.34 25.57 -12.95
C PHE A 126 8.90 24.97 -14.29
N GLY A 127 7.66 25.20 -14.72
CA GLY A 127 7.16 24.82 -16.05
C GLY A 127 6.77 23.35 -16.21
N ARG A 128 6.81 22.53 -15.15
CA ARG A 128 6.36 21.12 -15.21
C ARG A 128 4.84 21.04 -15.18
N GLU A 129 4.28 20.23 -16.08
CA GLU A 129 2.84 19.94 -16.17
C GLU A 129 2.48 18.79 -15.21
N ILE A 130 1.44 18.96 -14.40
CA ILE A 130 0.95 17.95 -13.46
C ILE A 130 -0.57 17.93 -13.42
N ALA A 131 -1.17 16.80 -13.08
CA ALA A 131 -2.61 16.66 -12.93
C ALA A 131 -2.96 15.82 -11.70
N ASP A 132 -4.02 16.22 -10.98
CA ASP A 132 -4.60 15.39 -9.93
C ASP A 132 -5.71 14.51 -10.55
N VAL A 133 -5.59 13.20 -10.37
CA VAL A 133 -6.54 12.20 -10.90
C VAL A 133 -7.23 11.49 -9.75
N LEU A 134 -8.56 11.35 -9.82
CA LEU A 134 -9.33 10.47 -8.95
C LEU A 134 -9.70 9.21 -9.74
N LEU A 135 -9.16 8.08 -9.33
CA LEU A 135 -9.31 6.80 -10.00
C LEU A 135 -10.15 5.84 -9.14
N ALA A 136 -11.22 5.26 -9.73
CA ALA A 136 -11.95 4.15 -9.15
C ALA A 136 -11.45 2.83 -9.73
N VAL A 137 -10.93 1.97 -8.87
CA VAL A 137 -10.48 0.63 -9.22
C VAL A 137 -11.47 -0.38 -8.66
N ASN A 138 -12.15 -1.10 -9.56
CA ASN A 138 -13.17 -2.08 -9.16
C ASN A 138 -12.52 -3.28 -8.48
N ARG A 139 -13.11 -3.75 -7.38
CA ARG A 139 -12.69 -4.95 -6.66
C ARG A 139 -13.79 -6.00 -6.75
N ALA A 140 -13.43 -7.22 -7.16
CA ALA A 140 -14.30 -8.37 -6.94
C ALA A 140 -14.25 -8.76 -5.45
N TYR A 141 -15.44 -8.87 -4.84
CA TYR A 141 -15.61 -9.58 -3.59
C TYR A 141 -15.88 -11.04 -3.95
N ASN A 142 -14.81 -11.83 -4.10
CA ASN A 142 -14.91 -13.29 -4.09
C ASN A 142 -14.61 -13.79 -2.70
#